data_AF-A0A7T0KLA1-F1
#
_entry.id   AF-A0A7T0KLA1-F1
#
_cell.length_a   1.000
_cell.length_b   1.000
_cell.length_c   1.000
_cell.angle_alpha   90.00
_cell.angle_beta   90.00
_cell.angle_gamma   90.00
#
_symmetry.space_group_name_H-M   'P 1'
#
loop_
_entity.id
_entity.type
_entity.pdbx_description
1 polymer ?
#
loop_
_entity_poly.entity_id
_entity_poly.type
_entity_poly.pdbx_seq_one_letter_code
_entity_poly.pdbx_strand_id
1 'polypeptide(L)'
;MRTLWFALAAFFSLVALAGNWLSLAGWVSVLAIVLAGLFLLLGFYEQFKNRVEEPIALDGEQEATIRRMKAEGNTPLAVRQVQMWFRYASAEDAARVVRGL
;
A
#
# COMPACT_ATOMS: atom_id res chain seq x y z
N MET A 1 -9.03 12.01 -4.58
CA MET A 1 -8.61 13.28 -3.93
C MET A 1 -7.21 13.24 -3.31
N ARG A 2 -6.57 12.06 -3.22
CA ARG A 2 -5.16 11.88 -2.79
C ARG A 2 -4.16 12.98 -3.20
N THR A 3 -4.09 13.34 -4.49
CA THR A 3 -3.13 14.34 -5.00
C THR A 3 -3.33 15.72 -4.37
N LEU A 4 -4.58 16.08 -4.06
CA LEU A 4 -4.91 17.34 -3.41
C LEU A 4 -4.38 17.39 -1.97
N TRP A 5 -4.51 16.30 -1.21
CA TRP A 5 -3.99 16.23 0.16
C TRP A 5 -2.46 16.34 0.22
N PHE A 6 -1.76 15.66 -0.69
CA PHE A 6 -0.30 15.79 -0.78
C PHE A 6 0.14 17.18 -1.24
N ALA A 7 -0.59 17.81 -2.16
CA ALA A 7 -0.33 19.19 -2.57
C ALA A 7 -0.52 20.18 -1.41
N LEU A 8 -1.58 20.03 -0.62
CA LEU A 8 -1.80 20.86 0.58
C LEU A 8 -0.72 20.62 1.63
N ALA A 9 -0.34 19.37 1.88
CA ALA A 9 0.74 19.05 2.81
C ALA A 9 2.05 19.74 2.39
N ALA A 10 2.43 19.61 1.11
CA ALA A 10 3.61 20.28 0.56
C ALA A 10 3.53 21.81 0.68
N PHE A 11 2.37 22.40 0.37
CA PHE A 11 2.14 23.83 0.48
C PHE A 11 2.34 24.33 1.92
N PHE A 12 1.72 23.67 2.91
CA PHE A 12 1.87 24.06 4.32
C PHE A 12 3.30 23.86 4.84
N SER A 13 4.02 22.84 4.36
CA SER A 13 5.46 22.71 4.65
C SER A 13 6.28 23.88 4.12
N LEU A 14 5.98 24.37 2.91
CA LEU A 14 6.63 25.56 2.35
C LEU A 14 6.28 26.84 3.13
N VAL A 15 5.02 26.98 3.56
CA VAL A 15 4.59 28.10 4.41
C VAL A 15 5.33 28.09 5.75
N ALA A 16 5.54 26.92 6.37
CA ALA A 16 6.30 26.83 7.60
C ALA A 16 7.77 27.27 7.42
N LEU A 17 8.39 26.87 6.31
CA LEU A 17 9.76 27.29 5.98
C LEU A 17 9.84 28.80 5.73
N ALA A 18 8.90 29.35 4.96
CA ALA A 18 8.81 30.79 4.69
C ALA A 18 8.59 31.58 5.99
N GLY A 19 7.77 31.06 6.91
CA GLY A 19 7.54 31.68 8.21
C GLY A 19 8.81 31.78 9.05
N ASN A 20 9.70 30.79 8.98
CA ASN A 20 11.01 30.86 9.62
C ASN A 20 11.93 31.90 8.95
N TRP A 21 11.99 31.94 7.62
CA TRP A 21 12.83 32.89 6.88
C TRP A 21 12.37 34.34 6.97
N LEU A 22 11.07 34.58 7.05
CA LEU A 22 10.48 35.92 7.17
C LEU A 22 10.33 36.37 8.64
N SER A 23 10.87 35.60 9.59
CA SER A 23 10.76 35.87 11.03
C SER A 23 9.32 36.12 11.49
N LEU A 24 8.36 35.35 10.95
CA LEU A 24 6.99 35.37 11.43
C LEU A 24 6.92 34.87 12.87
N ALA A 25 5.83 35.19 13.55
CA ALA A 25 5.60 34.71 14.90
C ALA A 25 5.66 33.17 14.93
N GLY A 26 6.49 32.60 15.81
CA GLY A 26 6.84 31.17 15.77
C GLY A 26 5.65 30.21 15.84
N TRP A 27 4.53 30.64 16.44
CA TRP A 27 3.28 29.86 16.47
C TRP A 27 2.69 29.62 15.07
N VAL A 28 2.92 30.52 14.11
CA VAL A 28 2.46 30.38 12.71
C VAL A 28 3.17 29.22 12.03
N SER A 29 4.49 29.12 12.17
CA SER A 29 5.27 28.01 11.61
C SER A 29 4.90 26.68 12.25
N VAL A 30 4.63 26.66 13.55
CA VAL A 30 4.17 25.46 14.27
C VAL A 30 2.81 24.99 13.74
N LEU A 31 1.83 25.90 13.64
CA LEU A 31 0.51 25.56 13.09
C LEU A 31 0.60 25.06 11.65
N ALA A 32 1.43 25.67 10.82
CA ALA A 32 1.64 25.24 9.45
C ALA A 32 2.20 23.81 9.37
N ILE A 33 3.19 23.45 10.20
CA ILE A 33 3.71 22.08 10.25
C ILE A 33 2.65 21.09 10.74
N VAL A 34 1.87 21.45 11.77
CA VAL A 34 0.78 20.58 12.26
C VAL A 34 -0.24 20.31 11.16
N LEU A 35 -0.66 21.34 10.42
CA LEU A 35 -1.59 21.19 9.31
C LEU A 35 -0.99 20.35 8.17
N ALA A 36 0.28 20.55 7.83
CA ALA A 36 0.97 19.75 6.83
C ALA A 36 0.97 18.26 7.21
N GLY A 37 1.26 17.94 8.47
CA GLY A 37 1.22 16.58 9.00
C GLY A 37 -0.17 15.95 8.89
N LEU A 38 -1.22 16.68 9.24
CA LEU A 38 -2.59 16.21 9.13
C LEU A 38 -2.98 15.88 7.68
N PHE A 39 -2.66 16.77 6.73
CA PHE A 39 -2.95 16.51 5.32
C PHE A 39 -2.13 15.34 4.75
N LEU A 40 -0.89 15.16 5.21
CA LEU A 40 -0.08 14.02 4.82
C LEU A 40 -0.72 12.69 5.28
N LEU A 41 -1.17 12.64 6.54
CA LEU A 41 -1.87 11.47 7.08
C LEU A 41 -3.18 11.17 6.33
N LEU A 42 -3.97 12.19 6.01
CA LEU A 42 -5.19 12.03 5.20
C LEU A 42 -4.88 11.52 3.79
N GLY A 43 -3.81 12.02 3.16
CA GLY A 43 -3.34 11.56 1.85
C GLY A 43 -2.98 10.07 1.86
N PHE A 44 -2.25 9.61 2.89
CA PHE A 44 -1.93 8.20 3.06
C PHE A 44 -3.15 7.34 3.39
N TYR A 45 -4.06 7.83 4.24
CA TYR A 45 -5.30 7.11 4.56
C TYR A 45 -6.16 6.90 3.31
N GLU A 46 -6.32 7.93 2.48
CA GLU A 46 -7.07 7.81 1.23
C GLU A 46 -6.37 6.88 0.22
N GLN A 47 -5.03 6.92 0.15
CA GLN A 47 -4.27 5.99 -0.67
C GLN A 47 -4.47 4.53 -0.24
N PHE A 48 -4.44 4.28 1.07
CA PHE A 48 -4.66 2.96 1.63
C PHE A 48 -6.08 2.47 1.37
N LYS A 49 -7.09 3.32 1.65
CA LYS A 49 -8.51 3.00 1.45
C LYS A 49 -8.82 2.68 -0.01
N ASN A 50 -8.23 3.41 -0.95
CA ASN A 50 -8.47 3.23 -2.37
C ASN A 50 -7.48 2.27 -3.03
N ARG A 51 -6.67 1.52 -2.27
CA ARG A 51 -5.86 0.45 -2.85
C ARG A 51 -6.84 -0.59 -3.38
N VAL A 52 -6.83 -0.79 -4.69
CA VAL A 52 -7.45 -1.98 -5.29
C VAL A 52 -6.46 -3.11 -5.01
N GLU A 53 -6.89 -4.14 -4.28
CA GLU A 53 -6.09 -5.34 -4.14
C GLU A 53 -5.94 -5.97 -5.52
N GLU A 54 -4.70 -6.06 -6.02
CA GLU A 54 -4.45 -6.78 -7.26
C GLU A 54 -4.83 -8.24 -7.05
N PRO A 55 -5.78 -8.78 -7.84
CA PRO A 55 -6.17 -10.17 -7.70
C PRO A 55 -4.95 -11.05 -7.95
N ILE A 56 -4.78 -12.08 -7.13
CA ILE A 56 -3.77 -13.11 -7.36
C ILE A 56 -4.21 -13.91 -8.59
N ALA A 57 -3.76 -13.50 -9.76
CA ALA A 57 -4.05 -14.13 -11.03
C ALA A 57 -2.85 -14.98 -11.44
N LEU A 58 -3.03 -16.29 -11.48
CA LEU A 58 -2.00 -17.21 -11.94
C LEU A 58 -1.98 -17.23 -13.47
N ASP A 59 -0.80 -17.26 -14.06
CA ASP A 59 -0.66 -17.57 -15.48
C ASP A 59 -0.81 -19.08 -15.74
N GLY A 60 -0.92 -19.49 -17.01
CA GLY A 60 -1.15 -20.90 -17.35
C GLY A 60 -0.03 -21.85 -16.91
N GLU A 61 1.21 -21.37 -16.79
CA GLU A 61 2.34 -22.18 -16.32
C GLU A 61 2.30 -22.34 -14.79
N GLN A 62 1.97 -21.27 -14.09
CA GLN A 62 1.76 -21.26 -12.64
C GLN A 62 0.58 -22.17 -12.27
N GLU A 63 -0.54 -22.10 -12.99
CA GLU A 63 -1.68 -23.00 -12.76
C GLU A 63 -1.29 -24.48 -12.95
N ALA A 64 -0.58 -24.80 -14.03
CA ALA A 64 -0.12 -26.16 -14.30
C ALA A 64 0.81 -26.68 -13.19
N THR A 65 1.68 -25.80 -12.69
CA THR A 65 2.60 -26.10 -11.58
C THR A 65 1.83 -26.40 -10.30
N ILE A 66 0.86 -25.55 -9.95
CA ILE A 66 0.04 -25.76 -8.74
C ILE A 66 -0.80 -27.03 -8.86
N ARG A 67 -1.42 -27.29 -10.02
CA ARG A 67 -2.17 -28.53 -10.25
C ARG A 67 -1.29 -29.77 -10.12
N ARG A 68 -0.06 -29.74 -10.63
CA ARG A 68 0.92 -30.82 -10.45
C ARG A 68 1.24 -31.03 -8.96
N MET A 69 1.57 -29.96 -8.23
CA MET A 69 1.87 -30.06 -6.80
C MET A 69 0.69 -30.59 -5.98
N LYS A 70 -0.55 -30.26 -6.35
CA LYS A 70 -1.76 -30.82 -5.73
C LYS A 70 -1.92 -32.31 -6.03
N ALA A 71 -1.69 -32.73 -7.27
CA ALA A 71 -1.76 -34.13 -7.67
C ALA A 71 -0.73 -35.00 -6.92
N GLU A 72 0.43 -34.42 -6.59
CA GLU A 72 1.47 -35.05 -5.78
C GLU A 72 1.17 -35.05 -4.26
N GLY A 73 0.05 -34.45 -3.82
CA GLY A 73 -0.31 -34.31 -2.40
C GLY A 73 0.39 -33.17 -1.66
N ASN A 74 1.18 -32.35 -2.36
CA ASN A 74 2.02 -31.29 -1.81
C ASN A 74 1.30 -29.93 -1.68
N THR A 75 0.04 -29.93 -1.26
CA THR A 75 -0.79 -28.71 -1.11
C THR A 75 -0.17 -27.62 -0.23
N PRO A 76 0.49 -27.93 0.91
CA PRO A 76 1.16 -26.90 1.72
C PRO A 76 2.32 -26.21 0.98
N LEU A 77 3.05 -26.94 0.14
CA LEU A 77 4.12 -26.37 -0.68
C LEU A 77 3.55 -25.54 -1.82
N ALA A 78 2.43 -25.95 -2.42
CA ALA A 78 1.72 -25.15 -3.42
C ALA A 78 1.29 -23.78 -2.87
N VAL A 79 0.79 -23.73 -1.64
CA VAL A 79 0.42 -22.46 -0.96
C VAL A 79 1.67 -21.57 -0.80
N ARG A 80 2.77 -22.14 -0.32
CA ARG A 80 4.05 -21.41 -0.20
C ARG A 80 4.57 -20.93 -1.54
N GLN A 81 4.41 -21.71 -2.60
CA GLN A 81 4.80 -21.34 -3.95
C GLN A 81 4.06 -20.09 -4.43
N VAL A 82 2.74 -20.03 -4.21
CA VAL A 82 1.94 -18.84 -4.52
C VAL A 82 2.42 -17.62 -3.70
N GLN A 83 2.74 -17.78 -2.42
CA GLN A 83 3.28 -16.68 -1.61
C GLN A 83 4.67 -16.20 -2.08
N MET A 84 5.48 -17.08 -2.69
CA MET A 84 6.78 -16.69 -3.26
C MET A 84 6.61 -15.86 -4.53
N TRP A 85 5.63 -16.21 -5.38
CA TRP A 85 5.31 -15.43 -6.58
C TRP A 85 4.61 -14.12 -6.25
N PHE A 86 3.67 -14.14 -5.31
CA PHE A 86 2.87 -12.99 -4.90
C PHE A 86 3.24 -12.61 -3.48
N ARG A 87 4.30 -11.81 -3.32
CA ARG A 87 4.81 -11.40 -2.00
C ARG A 87 3.80 -10.67 -1.11
N TYR A 88 2.75 -10.10 -1.72
CA TYR A 88 1.66 -9.43 -1.02
C TYR A 88 0.51 -10.37 -0.63
N ALA A 89 0.52 -11.62 -1.09
CA ALA A 89 -0.53 -12.59 -0.79
C ALA A 89 -0.45 -13.06 0.66
N SER A 90 -1.55 -12.93 1.38
CA SER A 90 -1.68 -13.59 2.68
C SER A 90 -1.66 -15.11 2.52
N ALA A 91 -1.34 -15.83 3.59
CA ALA A 91 -1.40 -17.29 3.57
C ALA A 91 -2.81 -17.81 3.24
N GLU A 92 -3.83 -17.08 3.68
CA GLU A 92 -5.22 -17.44 3.42
C GLU A 92 -5.60 -17.21 1.94
N ASP A 93 -5.20 -16.09 1.36
CA ASP A 93 -5.49 -15.78 -0.05
C ASP A 93 -4.75 -16.75 -0.98
N ALA A 94 -3.48 -17.02 -0.69
CA ALA A 94 -2.70 -18.03 -1.41
C ALA A 94 -3.36 -19.42 -1.32
N ALA A 95 -3.83 -19.81 -0.14
CA ALA A 95 -4.55 -21.07 0.03
C ALA A 95 -5.91 -21.08 -0.69
N ARG A 96 -6.61 -19.94 -0.76
CA ARG A 96 -7.87 -19.79 -1.50
C ARG A 96 -7.65 -20.01 -2.99
N VAL A 97 -6.60 -19.42 -3.56
CA VAL A 97 -6.19 -19.62 -4.96
C VAL A 97 -5.86 -21.09 -5.24
N VAL A 98 -5.03 -21.73 -4.40
CA VAL A 98 -4.67 -23.15 -4.55
C VAL A 98 -5.89 -24.08 -4.42
N ARG A 99 -6.86 -23.76 -3.55
CA ARG A 99 -8.11 -24.53 -3.44
C ARG A 99 -9.01 -24.39 -4.67
N GLY A 100 -8.99 -23.22 -5.33
CA GLY A 100 -9.81 -22.93 -6.51
C GLY A 100 -9.33 -23.58 -7.81
N LEU A 101 -8.07 -24.03 -7.86
CA LEU A 101 -7.48 -24.81 -8.97
C LEU A 101 -7.74 -26.31 -8.84
#